data_AF-A0A556MT39-F1
#
_entry.id   AF-A0A556MT39-F1
#
_cell.length_a   1.000
_cell.length_b   1.000
_cell.length_c   1.000
_cell.angle_alpha   90.00
_cell.angle_beta   90.00
_cell.angle_gamma   90.00
#
_symmetry.space_group_name_H-M   'P 1'
#
loop_
_entity.id
_entity.type
_entity.pdbx_description
1 polymer ?
#
loop_
_entity_poly.entity_id
_entity_poly.type
_entity_poly.pdbx_seq_one_letter_code
_entity_poly.pdbx_strand_id
1 'polypeptide(L)'
;MPKYYFDRLDHLNSLIRKKATGTPEQLAKKLNVSERTTFEYLDILKSLGADIRYSRERQSYYYTLDGTFDFHFKQGSQVRG
;
A
#
# COMPACT_ATOMS: atom_id res chain seq x y z
N MET A 1 -4.09 20.16 -0.59
CA MET A 1 -4.37 18.70 -0.58
C MET A 1 -3.86 18.09 0.74
N PRO A 2 -4.70 17.87 1.77
CA PRO A 2 -4.22 17.13 2.95
C PRO A 2 -5.25 16.26 3.70
N LYS A 3 -6.22 15.59 3.06
CA LYS A 3 -7.08 14.59 3.76
C LYS A 3 -6.90 13.14 3.30
N TYR A 4 -6.51 12.90 2.04
CA TYR A 4 -6.56 11.56 1.43
C TYR A 4 -5.22 10.83 1.33
N TYR A 5 -4.12 11.36 1.87
CA TYR A 5 -2.80 10.73 1.68
C TYR A 5 -2.73 9.36 2.35
N PHE A 6 -3.09 9.28 3.63
CA PHE A 6 -3.13 8.02 4.37
C PHE A 6 -4.23 7.09 3.84
N ASP A 7 -5.40 7.62 3.45
CA ASP A 7 -6.46 6.81 2.81
C ASP A 7 -5.97 6.09 1.55
N ARG A 8 -5.14 6.75 0.74
CA ARG A 8 -4.54 6.15 -0.46
C ARG A 8 -3.47 5.12 -0.12
N LEU A 9 -2.66 5.36 0.91
CA LEU A 9 -1.68 4.38 1.38
C LEU A 9 -2.39 3.14 1.95
N ASP A 10 -3.45 3.31 2.73
CA ASP A 10 -4.30 2.22 3.22
C ASP A 10 -4.96 1.45 2.07
N HIS A 11 -5.48 2.16 1.06
CA HIS A 11 -6.06 1.54 -0.12
C HIS A 11 -5.00 0.74 -0.90
N LEU A 12 -3.81 1.32 -1.14
CA LEU A 12 -2.69 0.64 -1.79
C LEU A 12 -2.29 -0.63 -1.01
N ASN A 13 -2.11 -0.51 0.30
CA ASN A 13 -1.76 -1.63 1.18
C ASN A 13 -2.79 -2.77 1.09
N SER A 14 -4.09 -2.44 1.09
CA SER A 14 -5.19 -3.40 0.90
C SER A 14 -5.14 -4.09 -0.47
N LEU A 15 -4.87 -3.34 -1.54
CA LEU A 15 -4.78 -3.88 -2.90
C LEU A 15 -3.58 -4.82 -3.09
N ILE A 16 -2.41 -4.47 -2.53
CA ILE A 16 -1.20 -5.31 -2.58
C ILE A 16 -1.45 -6.63 -1.84
N ARG A 17 -2.03 -6.56 -0.63
CA ARG A 17 -2.34 -7.77 0.17
C ARG A 17 -3.30 -8.70 -0.57
N LYS A 18 -4.31 -8.15 -1.24
CA LYS A 18 -5.28 -8.90 -2.04
C LYS A 18 -4.74 -9.33 -3.41
N LYS A 19 -3.53 -8.90 -3.78
CA LYS A 19 -2.95 -9.10 -5.13
C LYS A 19 -3.90 -8.60 -6.23
N ALA A 20 -4.54 -7.46 -5.96
CA ALA A 20 -5.59 -6.88 -6.78
C ALA A 20 -5.21 -5.48 -7.31
N THR A 21 -3.91 -5.17 -7.42
CA THR A 21 -3.49 -3.84 -7.89
C THR A 21 -3.80 -3.63 -9.35
N GLY A 22 -3.71 -4.67 -10.18
CA GLY A 22 -3.68 -4.51 -11.63
C GLY A 22 -2.31 -4.01 -12.09
N THR A 23 -2.24 -3.61 -13.37
CA THR A 23 -1.07 -2.94 -13.95
C THR A 23 -0.78 -1.62 -13.23
N PRO A 24 0.44 -1.04 -13.37
CA PRO A 24 0.74 0.26 -12.79
C PRO A 24 -0.27 1.36 -13.17
N GLU A 25 -0.70 1.41 -14.43
CA GLU A 25 -1.72 2.33 -14.91
C GLU A 25 -3.09 2.10 -14.23
N GLN A 26 -3.51 0.85 -14.09
CA GLN A 26 -4.76 0.50 -13.40
C GLN A 26 -4.70 0.84 -11.91
N LEU A 27 -3.54 0.63 -11.27
CA LEU A 27 -3.32 0.99 -9.87
C LEU A 27 -3.41 2.50 -9.68
N ALA A 28 -2.80 3.30 -10.56
CA ALA A 28 -2.88 4.76 -10.51
C ALA A 28 -4.33 5.26 -10.60
N LYS A 29 -5.13 4.66 -11.50
CA LYS A 29 -6.57 4.93 -11.62
C LYS A 29 -7.33 4.57 -10.34
N LYS A 30 -7.06 3.40 -9.73
CA LYS A 30 -7.70 2.96 -8.46
C LYS A 30 -7.37 3.88 -7.29
N LEU A 31 -6.16 4.43 -7.25
CA LEU A 31 -5.71 5.36 -6.21
C LEU A 31 -6.10 6.81 -6.49
N ASN A 32 -6.65 7.09 -7.69
CA ASN A 32 -6.97 8.42 -8.19
C ASN A 32 -5.76 9.37 -8.06
N VAL A 33 -4.63 8.94 -8.61
CA VAL A 33 -3.36 9.68 -8.67
C VAL A 33 -2.64 9.41 -9.99
N SER A 34 -1.53 10.10 -10.23
CA SER A 34 -0.65 9.81 -11.37
C SER A 34 0.12 8.50 -11.16
N GLU A 35 0.63 7.91 -12.26
CA GLU A 35 1.55 6.77 -12.16
C GLU A 35 2.80 7.13 -11.35
N ARG A 36 3.35 8.32 -11.53
CA ARG A 36 4.48 8.82 -10.74
C ARG A 36 4.19 8.75 -9.24
N THR A 37 3.06 9.30 -8.82
CA THR A 37 2.65 9.29 -7.39
C THR A 37 2.40 7.86 -6.89
N THR A 38 1.93 6.97 -7.76
CA THR A 38 1.78 5.54 -7.42
C THR A 38 3.13 4.90 -7.10
N PHE A 39 4.16 5.19 -7.89
CA PHE A 39 5.52 4.73 -7.63
C PHE A 39 6.10 5.35 -6.35
N GLU A 40 5.87 6.64 -6.11
CA GLU A 40 6.26 7.30 -4.85
C GLU A 40 5.64 6.59 -3.63
N TYR A 41 4.36 6.23 -3.68
CA TYR A 41 3.72 5.47 -2.61
C TYR A 41 4.29 4.06 -2.43
N LEU A 42 4.56 3.35 -3.52
CA LEU A 42 5.21 2.03 -3.46
C LEU A 42 6.59 2.13 -2.80
N ASP A 43 7.37 3.16 -3.13
CA ASP A 43 8.70 3.37 -2.58
C ASP A 43 8.65 3.77 -1.10
N ILE A 44 7.64 4.54 -0.68
CA ILE A 44 7.37 4.79 0.74
C ILE A 44 7.15 3.46 1.48
N LEU A 45 6.24 2.60 1.02
CA LEU A 45 5.99 1.30 1.68
C LEU A 45 7.26 0.42 1.72
N LYS A 46 8.05 0.40 0.65
CA LYS A 46 9.33 -0.33 0.62
C LYS A 46 10.34 0.24 1.61
N SER A 47 10.45 1.56 1.70
CA SER A 47 11.36 2.22 2.66
C SER A 47 10.99 1.96 4.12
N LEU A 48 9.72 1.66 4.38
CA LEU A 48 9.21 1.25 5.70
C LEU A 48 9.38 -0.26 5.96
N GLY A 49 10.06 -0.99 5.06
CA GLY A 49 10.47 -2.38 5.26
C GLY A 49 9.62 -3.42 4.54
N ALA A 50 8.63 -3.04 3.72
CA ALA A 50 7.85 -4.01 2.96
C ALA A 50 8.58 -4.48 1.68
N ASP A 51 8.83 -5.79 1.56
CA ASP A 51 9.28 -6.38 0.29
C ASP A 51 8.08 -6.55 -0.66
N ILE A 52 7.94 -5.58 -1.58
CA ILE A 52 6.88 -5.53 -2.59
C ILE A 52 7.46 -5.86 -3.96
N ARG A 53 6.89 -6.86 -4.63
CA ARG A 53 7.27 -7.26 -6.00
C ARG A 53 6.09 -7.18 -6.95
N TYR A 54 6.37 -7.00 -8.23
CA TYR A 54 5.36 -7.05 -9.30
C TYR A 54 5.39 -8.40 -10.01
N SER A 55 4.23 -9.06 -10.11
CA SER A 55 4.05 -10.24 -10.95
C SER A 55 3.45 -9.80 -12.29
N ARG A 56 4.18 -10.04 -13.39
CA ARG A 56 3.68 -9.78 -14.75
C ARG A 56 2.53 -10.72 -15.14
N GLU A 57 2.62 -11.99 -14.74
CA GLU A 57 1.59 -13.00 -15.00
C GLU A 57 0.27 -12.64 -14.31
N ARG A 58 0.32 -12.25 -13.03
CA ARG A 58 -0.87 -11.86 -12.27
C ARG A 58 -1.28 -10.41 -12.47
N GLN A 59 -0.45 -9.64 -13.16
CA GLN A 59 -0.55 -8.18 -13.29
C GLN A 59 -0.86 -7.54 -11.93
N SER A 60 -0.06 -7.84 -10.91
CA SER A 60 -0.27 -7.25 -9.59
C SER A 60 1.01 -7.13 -8.79
N TYR A 61 1.08 -6.07 -7.99
CA TYR A 61 1.99 -5.99 -6.86
C TYR A 61 1.51 -6.89 -5.73
N TYR A 62 2.45 -7.45 -4.98
CA TYR A 62 2.20 -8.33 -3.83
C TYR A 62 3.33 -8.20 -2.81
N TYR A 63 3.01 -8.46 -1.55
CA TYR A 63 4.02 -8.65 -0.50
C TYR A 63 4.62 -10.04 -0.61
N THR A 64 5.94 -10.15 -0.48
CA THR A 64 6.64 -11.45 -0.44
C THR A 64 6.70 -12.03 0.97
N LEU A 65 6.55 -11.17 1.98
CA LEU A 65 6.46 -11.52 3.39
C LEU A 65 5.05 -11.23 3.89
N ASP A 66 4.54 -12.08 4.78
CA ASP A 66 3.23 -11.84 5.39
C ASP A 66 3.31 -10.61 6.30
N GLY A 67 2.49 -9.61 5.99
CA GLY A 67 2.48 -8.33 6.70
C GLY A 67 1.43 -7.37 6.16
N THR A 68 1.17 -6.32 6.93
CA THR A 68 0.30 -5.21 6.55
C THR A 68 0.72 -3.96 7.30
N PHE A 69 0.59 -2.81 6.67
CA PHE A 69 0.65 -1.54 7.39
C PHE A 69 -0.68 -1.25 8.08
N ASP A 70 -0.60 -0.42 9.12
CA ASP A 70 -1.72 0.26 9.74
C ASP A 70 -1.34 1.73 9.91
N PHE A 71 -2.00 2.62 9.18
CA PHE A 71 -1.71 4.05 9.20
C PHE A 71 -2.57 4.81 10.23
N HIS A 72 -3.34 4.10 11.07
CA HIS A 72 -4.17 4.71 12.10
C HIS A 72 -3.45 4.79 13.44
N PHE A 73 -3.74 5.85 14.19
CA PHE A 73 -3.33 5.93 15.58
C PHE A 73 -4.03 4.84 16.40
N LYS A 74 -3.24 3.99 17.07
CA LYS A 74 -3.75 3.01 18.03
C LYS A 74 -3.57 3.56 19.43
N GLN A 75 -4.68 3.68 20.16
CA GLN A 75 -4.62 3.88 21.60
C GLN A 75 -4.06 2.60 22.24
N GLY A 76 -2.96 2.73 22.99
CA GLY A 76 -2.41 1.62 23.74
C GLY A 76 -3.44 1.12 24.75
N SER A 77 -3.80 -0.16 24.69
CA SER A 77 -4.46 -0.81 25.82
C SER A 77 -3.52 -0.69 27.01
N GLN A 78 -3.99 -0.07 28.10
CA GLN A 78 -3.31 -0.01 29.38
C GLN A 78 -2.73 -1.39 29.70
N VAL A 79 -1.41 -1.43 29.86
CA VAL A 79 -0.67 -2.56 30.43
C VAL A 79 -1.33 -2.87 31.77
N ARG A 80 -2.12 -3.93 31.83
CA ARG A 80 -2.34 -4.65 33.09
C ARG A 80 -1.30 -5.76 33.07
N GLY A 81 -0.39 -5.67 34.03
CA GLY A 81 0.77 -6.54 34.17
C GLY A 81 0.44 -7.97 34.54
#